data_AF-E3MK48-F1
#
_entry.id   AF-E3MK48-F1
#
_cell.length_a   1.000
_cell.length_b   1.000
_cell.length_c   1.000
_cell.angle_alpha   90.00
_cell.angle_beta   90.00
_cell.angle_gamma   90.00
#
_symmetry.space_group_name_H-M   'P 1'
#
loop_
_entity.id
_entity.type
_entity.pdbx_description
1 polymer ?
#
loop_
_entity_poly.entity_id
_entity_poly.type
_entity_poly.pdbx_seq_one_letter_code
_entity_poly.pdbx_strand_id
1 'polypeptide(L)'
;MEVGLKISIKRNMGNTDAKGLFKFKSDTLKTFNGARRLLAGGSLRTIIDVANGIADDIGISEKIRLPAFGPAANMHKLRWSPQLEHVAFEYGKNQNLMPKDLFKTINFEGFSGFEWKGLLIELAKEVLSWIPIPQMQTVLEPVLNILDQFLTVLLLMVNYPSQIPFHPISKQLGASEAFFAHRYEIGCYTKLTYAVCFMEASRNNGYLYEPGIPCTHCSTYCEFFEDDSGMILEGDLCEAPLEDSNSTSEVVIKTESLIESATINYVNIFPISIILGCFYIFST
;
A
#
# COMPACT_ATOMS: atom_id res chain seq x y z
N MET A 1 29.87 19.82 28.92
CA MET A 1 30.61 19.31 27.74
C MET A 1 29.57 18.98 26.69
N GLU A 2 29.12 19.99 25.96
CA GLU A 2 28.07 19.87 24.94
C GLU A 2 28.72 19.48 23.62
N VAL A 3 28.44 18.27 23.13
CA VAL A 3 28.83 17.86 21.79
C VAL A 3 27.69 18.22 20.85
N GLY A 4 27.77 19.44 20.28
CA GLY A 4 26.90 19.89 19.22
C GLY A 4 27.18 19.12 17.93
N LEU A 5 26.32 18.17 17.59
CA LEU A 5 26.34 17.48 16.30
C LEU A 5 25.78 18.43 15.22
N LYS A 6 26.63 19.28 14.64
CA LYS A 6 26.33 20.01 13.41
C LYS A 6 26.29 19.02 12.24
N ILE A 7 25.12 18.42 11.99
CA ILE A 7 24.84 17.73 10.73
C ILE A 7 24.68 18.82 9.67
N SER A 8 25.73 19.05 8.88
CA SER A 8 25.70 19.92 7.71
C SER A 8 24.91 19.24 6.60
N ILE A 9 23.60 19.48 6.59
CA ILE A 9 22.71 19.04 5.50
C ILE A 9 22.94 19.96 4.30
N LYS A 10 23.82 19.57 3.38
CA LYS A 10 23.84 20.14 2.02
C LYS A 10 22.60 19.64 1.27
N ARG A 11 21.47 20.32 1.45
CA ARG A 11 20.27 20.18 0.62
C ARG A 11 20.47 20.99 -0.67
N ASN A 12 20.62 20.31 -1.80
CA ASN A 12 20.30 20.90 -3.11
C ASN A 12 18.76 20.89 -3.30
N MET A 13 18.03 21.58 -2.42
CA MET A 13 16.57 21.74 -2.54
C MET A 13 16.29 23.24 -2.52
N GLY A 14 16.15 23.78 -3.72
CA GLY A 14 16.04 25.20 -3.99
C GLY A 14 16.40 25.60 -5.43
N ASN A 15 16.78 24.66 -6.31
CA ASN A 15 16.89 24.97 -7.72
C ASN A 15 15.57 24.57 -8.41
N THR A 16 14.77 25.58 -8.74
CA THR A 16 13.68 25.51 -9.74
C THR A 16 14.27 25.34 -11.14
N ASP A 17 15.20 24.39 -11.31
CA ASP A 17 15.70 23.98 -12.60
C ASP A 17 14.96 22.70 -13.03
N ALA A 18 14.82 22.49 -14.34
CA ALA A 18 14.13 21.32 -14.87
C ALA A 18 14.78 20.00 -14.40
N LYS A 19 16.09 19.99 -14.14
CA LYS A 19 16.87 18.81 -13.73
C LYS A 19 16.47 18.33 -12.34
N GLY A 20 16.20 19.23 -11.40
CA GLY A 20 15.68 18.92 -10.07
C GLY A 20 14.30 18.27 -10.12
N LEU A 21 13.41 18.80 -10.97
CA LEU A 21 12.07 18.25 -11.17
C LEU A 21 12.11 16.85 -11.80
N PHE A 22 12.89 16.64 -12.86
CA PHE A 22 13.04 15.32 -13.48
C PHE A 22 13.64 14.30 -12.52
N LYS A 23 14.63 14.70 -11.73
CA LYS A 23 15.23 13.83 -10.71
C LYS A 23 14.19 13.41 -9.66
N PHE A 24 13.37 14.35 -9.15
CA PHE A 24 12.30 14.03 -8.20
C PHE A 24 11.32 12.99 -8.77
N LYS A 25 10.87 13.17 -10.02
CA LYS A 25 9.96 12.22 -10.69
C LYS A 25 10.59 10.83 -10.79
N SER A 26 11.83 10.77 -11.27
CA SER A 26 12.59 9.52 -11.42
C SER A 26 12.81 8.82 -10.07
N ASP A 27 13.25 9.55 -9.06
CA ASP A 27 13.52 9.00 -7.72
C ASP A 27 12.22 8.49 -7.08
N THR A 28 11.12 9.24 -7.21
CA THR A 28 9.79 8.85 -6.70
C THR A 28 9.31 7.54 -7.36
N LEU A 29 9.38 7.44 -8.68
CA LEU A 29 9.03 6.21 -9.38
C LEU A 29 9.92 5.03 -8.98
N LYS A 30 11.24 5.25 -8.87
CA LYS A 30 12.19 4.22 -8.44
C LYS A 30 11.84 3.70 -7.04
N THR A 31 11.45 4.59 -6.14
CA THR A 31 11.04 4.26 -4.78
C THR A 31 9.77 3.40 -4.76
N PHE A 32 8.67 3.86 -5.37
CA PHE A 32 7.41 3.12 -5.35
C PHE A 32 7.46 1.82 -6.17
N ASN A 33 8.11 1.81 -7.33
CA ASN A 33 8.28 0.59 -8.11
C ASN A 33 9.21 -0.40 -7.42
N GLY A 34 10.25 0.07 -6.72
CA GLY A 34 11.07 -0.79 -5.87
C GLY A 34 10.24 -1.48 -4.78
N ALA A 35 9.37 -0.72 -4.10
CA ALA A 35 8.48 -1.28 -3.09
C ALA A 35 7.46 -2.27 -3.67
N ARG A 36 6.86 -1.96 -4.82
CA ARG A 36 5.94 -2.87 -5.53
C ARG A 36 6.65 -4.14 -5.98
N ARG A 37 7.93 -4.07 -6.39
CA ARG A 37 8.72 -5.24 -6.78
C ARG A 37 9.01 -6.16 -5.59
N LEU A 38 9.39 -5.60 -4.45
CA LEU A 38 9.56 -6.35 -3.20
C LEU A 38 8.28 -7.07 -2.76
N LEU A 39 7.12 -6.43 -2.96
CA LEU A 39 5.80 -7.03 -2.74
C LEU A 39 5.54 -8.15 -3.74
N ALA A 40 5.66 -7.86 -5.03
CA ALA A 40 5.32 -8.78 -6.09
C ALA A 40 6.18 -10.04 -6.04
N GLY A 41 7.50 -9.90 -5.95
CA GLY A 41 8.47 -11.00 -5.87
C GLY A 41 8.40 -11.84 -4.58
N GLY A 42 7.59 -11.44 -3.60
CA GLY A 42 7.41 -12.19 -2.35
C GLY A 42 8.59 -12.11 -1.38
N SER A 43 9.60 -11.27 -1.62
CA SER A 43 10.77 -11.10 -0.73
C SER A 43 10.36 -10.70 0.69
N LEU A 44 9.25 -9.97 0.81
CA LEU A 44 8.71 -9.51 2.09
C LEU A 44 7.99 -10.62 2.87
N ARG A 45 7.45 -11.62 2.17
CA ARG A 45 6.73 -12.74 2.79
C ARG A 45 7.64 -13.51 3.72
N THR A 46 8.86 -13.81 3.30
CA THR A 46 9.85 -14.51 4.14
C THR A 46 10.12 -13.75 5.43
N ILE A 47 10.26 -12.43 5.37
CA ILE A 47 10.54 -11.60 6.54
C ILE A 47 9.32 -11.57 7.47
N ILE A 48 8.11 -11.49 6.92
CA ILE A 48 6.86 -11.51 7.67
C ILE A 48 6.64 -12.87 8.34
N ASP A 49 6.93 -13.98 7.64
CA ASP A 49 6.79 -15.33 8.18
C ASP A 49 7.76 -15.54 9.35
N VAL A 50 9.01 -15.05 9.24
CA VAL A 50 9.97 -15.05 10.35
C VAL A 50 9.48 -14.21 11.52
N ALA A 51 8.99 -13.00 11.26
CA ALA A 51 8.48 -12.10 12.31
C ALA A 51 7.26 -12.69 13.03
N ASN A 52 6.33 -13.28 12.28
CA ASN A 52 5.17 -13.97 12.83
C ASN A 52 5.57 -15.22 13.62
N GLY A 53 6.54 -16.01 13.14
CA GLY A 53 7.06 -17.17 13.87
C GLY A 53 7.69 -16.78 15.21
N ILE A 54 8.50 -15.71 15.24
CA ILE A 54 9.02 -15.16 16.50
C ILE A 54 7.86 -14.72 17.40
N ALA A 55 6.87 -14.00 16.86
CA ALA A 55 5.71 -13.54 17.63
C ALA A 55 4.90 -14.69 18.25
N ASP A 56 4.78 -15.82 17.54
CA ASP A 56 4.20 -17.05 18.06
C ASP A 56 5.05 -17.64 19.19
N ASP A 57 6.38 -17.73 19.01
CA ASP A 57 7.31 -18.27 20.00
C ASP A 57 7.31 -17.49 21.33
N ILE A 58 7.15 -16.16 21.28
CA ILE A 58 7.05 -15.30 22.47
C ILE A 58 5.61 -15.02 22.93
N GLY A 59 4.61 -15.69 22.34
CA GLY A 59 3.22 -15.69 22.82
C GLY A 59 2.48 -14.36 22.67
N ILE A 60 2.84 -13.55 21.67
CA ILE A 60 2.26 -12.21 21.40
C ILE A 60 1.52 -12.14 20.07
N SER A 61 1.37 -13.26 19.35
CA SER A 61 0.87 -13.27 17.99
C SER A 61 -0.56 -12.74 17.86
N GLU A 62 -1.39 -12.88 18.89
CA GLU A 62 -2.72 -12.24 18.95
C GLU A 62 -2.67 -10.69 18.87
N LYS A 63 -1.53 -10.07 19.18
CA LYS A 63 -1.35 -8.61 19.19
C LYS A 63 -0.62 -8.07 17.95
N ILE A 64 0.23 -8.87 17.30
CA ILE A 64 1.20 -8.36 16.29
C ILE A 64 1.21 -9.17 14.99
N ARG A 65 0.24 -10.07 14.76
CA ARG A 65 0.22 -10.84 13.51
C ARG A 65 0.22 -9.92 12.29
N LEU A 66 1.34 -9.94 11.57
CA LEU A 66 1.52 -9.16 10.35
C LEU A 66 0.70 -9.82 9.24
N PRO A 67 -0.01 -9.03 8.42
CA PRO A 67 -0.83 -9.56 7.36
C PRO A 67 0.02 -10.26 6.30
N ALA A 68 -0.57 -11.26 5.64
CA ALA A 68 0.06 -11.92 4.50
C ALA A 68 0.31 -10.88 3.39
N PHE A 69 1.53 -10.87 2.87
CA PHE A 69 2.01 -9.84 1.95
C PHE A 69 2.77 -10.45 0.78
N GLY A 70 2.21 -10.32 -0.42
CA GLY A 70 2.74 -10.94 -1.62
C GLY A 70 2.79 -12.48 -1.57
N PRO A 71 3.33 -13.13 -2.61
CA PRO A 71 3.66 -12.54 -3.92
C PRO A 71 2.40 -12.12 -4.70
N ALA A 72 2.56 -11.24 -5.69
CA ALA A 72 1.47 -10.69 -6.48
C ALA A 72 1.62 -11.03 -7.97
N ALA A 73 0.59 -11.62 -8.57
CA ALA A 73 0.61 -12.10 -9.95
C ALA A 73 0.40 -11.03 -11.02
N ASN A 74 -0.24 -9.91 -10.66
CA ASN A 74 -0.71 -8.88 -11.60
C ASN A 74 -0.23 -7.45 -11.24
N MET A 75 0.84 -7.33 -10.44
CA MET A 75 1.31 -6.04 -9.93
C MET A 75 1.93 -5.20 -11.06
N HIS A 76 1.27 -4.12 -11.49
CA HIS A 76 1.81 -3.27 -12.54
C HIS A 76 2.91 -2.33 -12.03
N LYS A 77 3.82 -1.96 -12.92
CA LYS A 77 4.78 -0.88 -12.74
C LYS A 77 4.08 0.47 -12.84
N LEU A 78 4.42 1.38 -11.94
CA LEU A 78 3.95 2.76 -11.99
C LEU A 78 4.70 3.55 -13.07
N ARG A 79 3.93 4.34 -13.82
CA ARG A 79 4.39 5.41 -14.72
C ARG A 79 3.97 6.76 -14.18
N TRP A 80 4.74 7.79 -14.53
CA TRP A 80 4.41 9.16 -14.15
C TRP A 80 3.28 9.71 -15.01
N SER A 81 2.25 10.28 -14.39
CA SER A 81 1.12 10.91 -15.08
C SER A 81 1.16 12.43 -14.87
N PRO A 82 1.41 13.23 -15.93
CA PRO A 82 1.35 14.70 -15.85
C PRO A 82 -0.02 15.21 -15.42
N GLN A 83 -1.10 14.49 -15.76
CA GLN A 83 -2.46 14.83 -15.35
C GLN A 83 -2.61 14.70 -13.82
N LEU A 84 -2.19 13.57 -13.25
CA LEU A 84 -2.23 13.37 -11.79
C LEU A 84 -1.27 14.31 -11.04
N GLU A 85 -0.14 14.69 -11.65
CA GLU A 85 0.75 15.72 -11.11
C GLU A 85 0.05 17.08 -11.02
N HIS A 86 -0.73 17.44 -12.04
CA HIS A 86 -1.54 18.66 -12.00
C HIS A 86 -2.61 18.60 -10.91
N VAL A 87 -3.31 17.47 -10.77
CA VAL A 87 -4.26 17.25 -9.66
C VAL A 87 -3.57 17.40 -8.29
N ALA A 88 -2.38 16.83 -8.14
CA ALA A 88 -1.57 16.96 -6.93
C ALA A 88 -1.17 18.42 -6.65
N PHE A 89 -0.84 19.19 -7.68
CA PHE A 89 -0.56 20.62 -7.58
C PHE A 89 -1.80 21.42 -7.17
N GLU A 90 -2.95 21.19 -7.80
CA GLU A 90 -4.20 21.90 -7.51
C GLU A 90 -4.66 21.66 -6.07
N TYR A 91 -4.57 20.42 -5.59
CA TYR A 91 -4.80 20.13 -4.17
C TYR A 91 -3.73 20.78 -3.28
N GLY A 92 -2.46 20.58 -3.63
CA GLY A 92 -1.32 20.93 -2.78
C GLY A 92 -1.07 22.43 -2.63
N LYS A 93 -1.33 23.26 -3.65
CA LYS A 93 -0.95 24.68 -3.64
C LYS A 93 -1.51 25.47 -2.44
N ASN A 94 -2.69 25.10 -1.96
CA ASN A 94 -3.37 25.77 -0.84
C ASN A 94 -3.19 25.07 0.52
N GLN A 95 -2.49 23.93 0.57
CA GLN A 95 -2.25 23.21 1.82
C GLN A 95 -1.10 23.83 2.63
N ASN A 96 -1.08 23.56 3.94
CA ASN A 96 -0.03 24.03 4.83
C ASN A 96 1.36 23.51 4.43
N LEU A 97 2.42 24.21 4.88
CA LEU A 97 3.80 23.74 4.68
C LEU A 97 4.15 22.50 5.49
N MET A 98 3.37 22.18 6.53
CA MET A 98 3.54 21.00 7.36
C MET A 98 2.35 20.06 7.15
N PRO A 99 2.60 18.77 6.91
CA PRO A 99 1.53 17.78 6.78
C PRO A 99 0.80 17.65 8.11
N LYS A 100 -0.53 17.56 8.05
CA LYS A 100 -1.36 17.37 9.25
C LYS A 100 -1.50 15.90 9.61
N ASP A 101 -1.52 15.02 8.62
CA ASP A 101 -1.84 13.61 8.80
C ASP A 101 -1.17 12.74 7.71
N LEU A 102 0.04 12.25 8.02
CA LEU A 102 0.90 11.51 7.06
C LEU A 102 0.32 10.18 6.55
N PHE A 103 -0.68 9.65 7.24
CA PHE A 103 -1.21 8.31 6.99
C PHE A 103 -2.68 8.36 6.54
N LYS A 104 -3.22 9.51 6.14
CA LYS A 104 -4.60 9.59 5.66
C LYS A 104 -4.68 9.50 4.14
N THR A 105 -5.71 8.79 3.66
CA THR A 105 -6.13 8.92 2.26
C THR A 105 -6.76 10.29 2.05
N ILE A 106 -6.34 10.96 0.98
CA ILE A 106 -6.92 12.18 0.45
C ILE A 106 -7.83 11.81 -0.71
N ASN A 107 -9.07 12.28 -0.72
CA ASN A 107 -9.95 12.14 -1.88
C ASN A 107 -10.16 13.54 -2.50
N PHE A 108 -9.82 13.71 -3.77
CA PHE A 108 -9.93 14.99 -4.47
C PHE A 108 -10.26 14.73 -5.95
N GLU A 109 -11.34 15.36 -6.44
CA GLU A 109 -11.78 15.26 -7.84
C GLU A 109 -11.95 13.82 -8.37
N GLY A 110 -12.34 12.88 -7.51
CA GLY A 110 -12.50 11.47 -7.89
C GLY A 110 -11.20 10.67 -7.92
N PHE A 111 -10.07 11.26 -7.52
CA PHE A 111 -8.78 10.61 -7.35
C PHE A 111 -8.50 10.29 -5.88
N SER A 112 -7.67 9.27 -5.65
CA SER A 112 -7.18 8.88 -4.33
C SER A 112 -5.72 9.26 -4.19
N GLY A 113 -5.38 9.96 -3.11
CA GLY A 113 -4.04 10.47 -2.86
C GLY A 113 -3.60 10.30 -1.42
N PHE A 114 -2.36 10.70 -1.14
CA PHE A 114 -1.74 10.60 0.17
C PHE A 114 -0.54 11.56 0.28
N GLU A 115 -0.15 11.88 1.51
CA GLU A 115 1.06 12.64 1.79
C GLU A 115 2.26 11.67 1.90
N TRP A 116 3.34 11.97 1.19
CA TRP A 116 4.57 11.18 1.17
C TRP A 116 5.76 12.00 1.63
N LYS A 117 6.40 11.59 2.72
CA LYS A 117 7.66 12.21 3.16
C LYS A 117 8.83 11.37 2.67
N GLY A 118 9.64 11.94 1.78
CA GLY A 118 10.86 11.29 1.26
C GLY A 118 12.01 11.13 2.26
N LEU A 119 11.84 11.54 3.53
CA LEU A 119 12.86 11.37 4.57
C LEU A 119 12.56 10.09 5.38
N LEU A 120 12.85 8.96 4.74
CA LEU A 120 12.32 7.64 5.11
C LEU A 120 12.85 7.12 6.45
N ILE A 121 14.11 7.43 6.82
CA ILE A 121 14.80 6.82 7.98
C ILE A 121 14.24 7.33 9.31
N GLU A 122 14.05 8.64 9.46
CA GLU A 122 13.52 9.21 10.70
C GLU A 122 12.08 8.77 10.93
N LEU A 123 11.28 8.75 9.86
CA LEU A 123 9.87 8.31 9.93
C LEU A 123 9.75 6.83 10.22
N ALA A 124 10.57 5.99 9.62
CA ALA A 124 10.53 4.58 9.92
C ALA A 124 10.96 4.27 11.35
N LYS A 125 11.97 4.98 11.89
CA LYS A 125 12.32 4.88 13.31
C LYS A 125 11.16 5.31 14.20
N GLU A 126 10.47 6.38 13.86
CA GLU A 126 9.27 6.84 14.56
C GLU A 126 8.14 5.78 14.51
N VAL A 127 7.85 5.23 13.33
CA VAL A 127 6.83 4.17 13.15
C VAL A 127 7.19 2.90 13.93
N LEU A 128 8.46 2.48 13.90
CA LEU A 128 8.91 1.32 14.67
C LEU A 128 8.88 1.56 16.18
N SER A 129 8.99 2.82 16.62
CA SER A 129 8.80 3.17 18.03
C SER A 129 7.35 3.00 18.50
N TRP A 130 6.37 3.04 17.57
CA TRP A 130 4.96 2.78 17.87
C TRP A 130 4.65 1.28 18.03
N ILE A 131 5.52 0.39 17.55
CA ILE A 131 5.38 -1.05 17.76
C ILE A 131 5.89 -1.38 19.18
N PRO A 132 5.02 -1.84 20.10
CA PRO A 132 5.31 -1.87 21.54
C PRO A 132 6.18 -3.07 21.98
N ILE A 133 7.17 -3.49 21.17
CA ILE A 133 8.03 -4.65 21.49
C ILE A 133 9.49 -4.36 21.17
N PRO A 134 10.36 -4.23 22.20
CA PRO A 134 11.79 -3.97 22.03
C PRO A 134 12.51 -5.01 21.14
N GLN A 135 12.03 -6.26 21.14
CA GLN A 135 12.60 -7.36 20.35
C GLN A 135 12.34 -7.21 18.84
N MET A 136 11.19 -6.65 18.44
CA MET A 136 10.89 -6.34 17.03
C MET A 136 11.80 -5.24 16.49
N GLN A 137 12.14 -4.25 17.33
CA GLN A 137 13.12 -3.22 16.97
C GLN A 137 14.49 -3.86 16.71
N THR A 138 14.92 -4.82 17.52
CA THR A 138 16.20 -5.53 17.33
C THR A 138 16.26 -6.34 16.02
N VAL A 139 15.14 -6.89 15.55
CA VAL A 139 15.05 -7.62 14.28
C VAL A 139 15.00 -6.68 13.08
N LEU A 140 14.28 -5.56 13.20
CA LEU A 140 14.04 -4.64 12.09
C LEU A 140 15.14 -3.58 11.94
N GLU A 141 15.80 -3.15 13.03
CA GLU A 141 16.86 -2.14 13.02
C GLU A 141 18.08 -2.49 12.13
N PRO A 142 18.58 -3.75 12.10
CA PRO A 142 19.58 -4.16 11.12
C PRO A 142 19.08 -4.06 9.67
N VAL A 143 17.78 -4.26 9.45
CA VAL A 143 17.14 -4.22 8.12
C VAL A 143 16.85 -2.78 7.68
N LEU A 144 16.55 -1.86 8.61
CA LEU A 144 16.42 -0.42 8.33
C LEU A 144 17.69 0.20 7.76
N ASN A 145 18.85 -0.36 8.11
CA ASN A 145 20.14 0.08 7.59
C ASN A 145 20.40 -0.44 6.15
N ILE A 146 19.56 -1.33 5.62
CA ILE A 146 19.74 -2.03 4.35
C ILE A 146 18.58 -1.68 3.40
N LEU A 147 18.68 -0.53 2.72
CA LEU A 147 17.88 -0.10 1.56
C LEU A 147 16.63 0.76 1.84
N ASP A 148 16.61 1.93 1.19
CA ASP A 148 15.47 2.86 1.11
C ASP A 148 14.17 2.20 0.62
N GLN A 149 14.26 1.13 -0.18
CA GLN A 149 13.10 0.42 -0.72
C GLN A 149 12.37 -0.40 0.35
N PHE A 150 13.09 -1.08 1.23
CA PHE A 150 12.49 -1.83 2.34
C PHE A 150 11.81 -0.89 3.33
N LEU A 151 12.47 0.22 3.59
CA LEU A 151 11.96 1.30 4.43
C LEU A 151 10.68 1.93 3.88
N THR A 152 10.68 2.15 2.56
CA THR A 152 9.50 2.59 1.82
C THR A 152 8.38 1.60 2.03
N VAL A 153 8.62 0.30 1.81
CA VAL A 153 7.62 -0.75 2.02
C VAL A 153 7.01 -0.68 3.42
N LEU A 154 7.83 -0.57 4.47
CA LEU A 154 7.33 -0.46 5.86
C LEU A 154 6.39 0.73 6.04
N LEU A 155 6.76 1.89 5.51
CA LEU A 155 5.92 3.10 5.56
C LEU A 155 4.61 2.93 4.77
N LEU A 156 4.69 2.29 3.60
CA LEU A 156 3.51 1.95 2.80
C LEU A 156 2.65 0.87 3.46
N MET A 157 3.17 0.09 4.41
CA MET A 157 2.43 -0.95 5.12
C MET A 157 1.65 -0.43 6.33
N VAL A 158 1.89 0.80 6.81
CA VAL A 158 1.30 1.31 8.06
C VAL A 158 -0.23 1.20 8.09
N ASN A 159 -0.89 1.45 6.97
CA ASN A 159 -2.35 1.32 6.82
C ASN A 159 -2.76 0.12 5.95
N TYR A 160 -1.86 -0.84 5.76
CA TYR A 160 -2.17 -2.02 4.98
C TYR A 160 -3.32 -2.78 5.65
N PRO A 161 -4.35 -3.19 4.89
CA PRO A 161 -5.49 -3.87 5.47
C PRO A 161 -5.06 -5.22 6.04
N SER A 162 -5.37 -5.46 7.32
CA SER A 162 -5.10 -6.74 7.99
C SER A 162 -5.87 -7.93 7.40
N GLN A 163 -6.93 -7.67 6.64
CA GLN A 163 -7.77 -8.67 5.98
C GLN A 163 -8.13 -8.20 4.57
N ILE A 164 -8.09 -9.12 3.62
CA ILE A 164 -8.47 -8.92 2.21
C ILE A 164 -9.54 -9.96 1.87
N PRO A 165 -10.66 -9.58 1.22
CA PRO A 165 -11.00 -8.22 0.80
C PRO A 165 -11.38 -7.31 1.98
N PHE A 166 -11.04 -6.02 1.88
CA PHE A 166 -11.51 -5.02 2.86
C PHE A 166 -12.68 -4.22 2.30
N HIS A 167 -13.51 -3.64 3.17
CA HIS A 167 -14.60 -2.78 2.72
C HIS A 167 -14.02 -1.47 2.13
N PRO A 168 -14.23 -1.17 0.83
CA PRO A 168 -13.53 -0.08 0.14
C PRO A 168 -13.89 1.34 0.61
N ILE A 169 -15.01 1.52 1.31
CA ILE A 169 -15.58 2.85 1.61
C ILE A 169 -15.13 3.39 2.97
N SER A 170 -14.58 2.56 3.88
CA SER A 170 -14.34 2.95 5.27
C SER A 170 -12.87 2.99 5.72
N LYS A 171 -11.91 2.60 4.87
CA LYS A 171 -10.50 2.54 5.26
C LYS A 171 -9.65 3.63 4.62
N GLN A 172 -8.92 4.36 5.46
CA GLN A 172 -7.85 5.27 5.05
C GLN A 172 -6.59 4.46 4.80
N LEU A 173 -6.33 4.12 3.55
CA LEU A 173 -5.14 3.37 3.14
C LEU A 173 -3.89 4.27 3.07
N GLY A 174 -4.05 5.58 2.97
CA GLY A 174 -2.93 6.53 2.90
C GLY A 174 -1.92 6.11 1.83
N ALA A 175 -0.65 5.97 2.20
CA ALA A 175 0.37 5.59 1.24
C ALA A 175 0.25 4.13 0.73
N SER A 176 -0.49 3.24 1.43
CA SER A 176 -0.79 1.88 0.94
C SER A 176 -1.60 1.86 -0.36
N GLU A 177 -2.21 2.99 -0.76
CA GLU A 177 -2.84 3.19 -2.06
C GLU A 177 -1.86 2.89 -3.23
N ALA A 178 -0.54 3.01 -2.99
CA ALA A 178 0.50 2.69 -3.96
C ALA A 178 0.65 1.18 -4.23
N PHE A 179 0.00 0.30 -3.46
CA PHE A 179 0.05 -1.16 -3.64
C PHE A 179 -1.13 -1.73 -4.44
N PHE A 180 -2.02 -0.91 -4.97
CA PHE A 180 -3.04 -1.40 -5.90
C PHE A 180 -2.41 -1.81 -7.24
N ALA A 181 -2.43 -3.10 -7.55
CA ALA A 181 -1.87 -3.69 -8.76
C ALA A 181 -2.46 -3.11 -10.05
N HIS A 182 -3.76 -2.85 -10.07
CA HIS A 182 -4.46 -2.30 -11.23
C HIS A 182 -4.20 -0.81 -11.45
N ARG A 183 -3.61 -0.10 -10.48
CA ARG A 183 -3.21 1.29 -10.65
C ARG A 183 -1.76 1.33 -11.07
N TYR A 184 -1.53 1.83 -12.27
CA TYR A 184 -0.22 1.94 -12.89
C TYR A 184 0.18 3.39 -13.13
N GLU A 185 -0.62 4.37 -12.73
CA GLU A 185 -0.28 5.80 -12.83
C GLU A 185 -0.14 6.46 -11.46
N ILE A 186 0.85 7.34 -11.34
CA ILE A 186 1.04 8.20 -10.17
C ILE A 186 1.52 9.59 -10.62
N GLY A 187 1.04 10.62 -9.94
CA GLY A 187 1.57 11.98 -10.09
C GLY A 187 1.69 12.63 -8.72
N CYS A 188 2.83 13.28 -8.46
CA CYS A 188 3.09 13.92 -7.19
C CYS A 188 3.53 15.36 -7.34
N TYR A 189 3.11 16.19 -6.39
CA TYR A 189 3.56 17.57 -6.23
C TYR A 189 4.38 17.70 -4.94
N THR A 190 5.61 18.22 -5.05
CA THR A 190 6.49 18.40 -3.89
C THR A 190 6.26 19.74 -3.21
N LYS A 191 6.15 19.72 -1.89
CA LYS A 191 6.34 20.86 -1.00
C LYS A 191 7.71 20.76 -0.31
N LEU A 192 8.01 21.73 0.56
CA LEU A 192 9.28 21.81 1.28
C LEU A 192 9.53 20.59 2.20
N THR A 193 8.48 20.04 2.82
CA THR A 193 8.62 19.01 3.87
C THR A 193 7.99 17.67 3.53
N TYR A 194 7.22 17.60 2.45
CA TYR A 194 6.52 16.40 1.98
C TYR A 194 6.13 16.57 0.52
N ALA A 195 5.70 15.49 -0.12
CA ALA A 195 5.02 15.49 -1.41
C ALA A 195 3.57 15.04 -1.22
N VAL A 196 2.67 15.53 -2.06
CA VAL A 196 1.32 14.97 -2.19
C VAL A 196 1.30 14.14 -3.47
N CYS A 197 0.88 12.89 -3.38
CA CYS A 197 0.76 11.99 -4.52
C CYS A 197 -0.70 11.62 -4.76
N PHE A 198 -1.10 11.52 -6.02
CA PHE A 198 -2.42 11.06 -6.44
C PHE A 198 -2.31 9.91 -7.44
N MET A 199 -3.33 9.06 -7.40
CA MET A 199 -3.56 7.91 -8.26
C MET A 199 -5.06 7.85 -8.59
N GLU A 200 -5.42 7.05 -9.58
CA GLU A 200 -6.84 6.76 -9.84
C GLU A 200 -7.55 6.17 -8.63
N ALA A 201 -8.86 6.36 -8.53
CA ALA A 201 -9.67 5.69 -7.50
C ALA A 201 -9.60 4.16 -7.65
N SER A 202 -9.79 3.44 -6.54
CA SER A 202 -9.75 1.98 -6.56
C SER A 202 -11.00 1.44 -7.23
N ARG A 203 -10.83 0.47 -8.13
CA ARG A 203 -11.94 -0.22 -8.81
C ARG A 203 -12.06 -1.69 -8.41
N ASN A 204 -11.22 -2.16 -7.49
CA ASN A 204 -10.98 -3.60 -7.29
C ASN A 204 -11.67 -4.21 -6.05
N ASN A 205 -12.88 -3.75 -5.71
CA ASN A 205 -13.75 -4.36 -4.67
C ASN A 205 -13.06 -4.73 -3.34
N GLY A 206 -12.01 -4.02 -2.92
CA GLY A 206 -11.27 -4.31 -1.69
C GLY A 206 -10.06 -5.24 -1.82
N TYR A 207 -9.64 -5.60 -3.03
CA TYR A 207 -8.39 -6.32 -3.29
C TYR A 207 -7.29 -5.36 -3.76
N LEU A 208 -6.12 -5.45 -3.15
CA LEU A 208 -4.96 -4.67 -3.60
C LEU A 208 -4.35 -5.26 -4.87
N TYR A 209 -4.22 -6.58 -4.92
CA TYR A 209 -3.63 -7.34 -6.01
C TYR A 209 -4.16 -8.77 -6.01
N GLU A 210 -3.87 -9.53 -7.06
CA GLU A 210 -4.11 -10.98 -7.12
C GLU A 210 -2.90 -11.74 -6.56
N PRO A 211 -3.06 -12.56 -5.50
CA PRO A 211 -1.98 -13.38 -5.00
C PRO A 211 -1.52 -14.41 -6.03
N GLY A 212 -0.22 -14.60 -6.19
CA GLY A 212 0.31 -15.62 -7.10
C GLY A 212 1.75 -15.35 -7.51
N ILE A 213 2.28 -16.20 -8.39
CA ILE A 213 3.64 -16.08 -8.91
C ILE A 213 3.75 -14.77 -9.72
N PRO A 214 4.81 -13.96 -9.52
CA PRO A 214 5.00 -12.70 -10.24
C PRO A 214 4.76 -12.84 -11.74
N CYS A 215 4.13 -11.82 -12.32
CA CYS A 215 3.88 -11.70 -13.75
C CYS A 215 3.03 -12.80 -14.43
N THR A 216 2.45 -13.75 -13.70
CA THR A 216 1.61 -14.80 -14.30
C THR A 216 0.27 -14.29 -14.82
N HIS A 217 -0.26 -13.18 -14.25
CA HIS A 217 -1.54 -12.59 -14.62
C HIS A 217 -1.38 -11.13 -15.12
N CYS A 218 -0.30 -10.81 -15.84
CA CYS A 218 -0.18 -9.52 -16.49
C CYS A 218 -1.16 -9.40 -17.67
N SER A 219 -1.80 -8.23 -17.81
CA SER A 219 -2.56 -7.90 -19.04
C SER A 219 -1.64 -7.60 -20.22
N THR A 220 -0.35 -7.37 -19.95
CA THR A 220 0.70 -7.03 -20.92
C THR A 220 1.83 -8.07 -20.87
N TYR A 221 3.04 -7.67 -20.48
CA TYR A 221 4.21 -8.51 -20.32
C TYR A 221 4.94 -8.11 -19.02
N CYS A 222 5.81 -8.99 -18.52
CA CYS A 222 6.64 -8.70 -17.37
C CYS A 222 7.73 -7.69 -17.74
N GLU A 223 8.05 -6.78 -16.84
CA GLU A 223 9.10 -5.79 -17.08
C GLU A 223 10.46 -6.46 -17.29
N PHE A 224 11.32 -5.76 -18.02
CA PHE A 224 12.73 -6.12 -18.14
C PHE A 224 13.56 -4.94 -17.65
N PHE A 225 14.65 -5.23 -16.94
CA PHE A 225 15.63 -4.22 -16.54
C PHE A 225 17.05 -4.73 -16.71
N GLU A 226 17.97 -3.82 -16.94
CA GLU A 226 19.39 -4.11 -17.03
C GLU A 226 19.99 -4.05 -15.62
N ASP A 227 20.69 -5.09 -15.20
CA ASP A 227 21.38 -5.14 -13.93
C ASP A 227 22.76 -4.44 -13.99
N ASP A 228 23.45 -4.37 -12.85
CA ASP A 228 24.78 -3.72 -12.76
C ASP A 228 25.86 -4.42 -13.61
N SER A 229 25.58 -5.64 -14.10
CA SER A 229 26.46 -6.40 -15.00
C SER A 229 26.17 -6.19 -16.48
N GLY A 230 25.14 -5.39 -16.81
CA GLY A 230 24.69 -5.17 -18.18
C GLY A 230 23.81 -6.29 -18.74
N MET A 231 23.37 -7.22 -17.89
CA MET A 231 22.47 -8.31 -18.29
C MET A 231 21.02 -7.85 -18.17
N ILE A 232 20.22 -8.13 -19.21
CA ILE A 232 18.78 -7.89 -19.18
C ILE A 232 18.12 -9.03 -18.42
N LEU A 233 17.52 -8.70 -17.28
CA LEU A 233 16.76 -9.62 -16.44
C LEU A 233 15.27 -9.31 -16.53
N GLU A 234 14.47 -10.35 -16.47
CA GLU A 234 13.03 -10.23 -16.24
C GLU A 234 12.80 -9.81 -14.77
N GLY A 235 11.92 -8.83 -14.56
CA GLY A 235 11.54 -8.35 -13.24
C GLY A 235 10.32 -9.05 -12.66
N ASP A 236 9.67 -8.42 -11.68
CA ASP A 236 8.49 -8.97 -10.99
C ASP A 236 7.22 -8.13 -11.21
N LEU A 237 7.29 -7.07 -12.03
CA LEU A 237 6.17 -6.15 -12.28
C LEU A 237 5.66 -6.27 -13.71
N CYS A 238 4.35 -6.19 -13.90
CA CYS A 238 3.73 -6.06 -15.21
C CYS A 238 3.98 -4.65 -15.80
N GLU A 239 4.35 -4.56 -17.07
CA GLU A 239 4.45 -3.26 -17.74
C GLU A 239 3.07 -2.60 -17.88
N ALA A 240 3.00 -1.29 -17.67
CA ALA A 240 1.73 -0.56 -17.75
C ALA A 240 1.17 -0.60 -19.19
N PRO A 241 -0.15 -0.79 -19.38
CA PRO A 241 -0.76 -0.73 -20.71
C PRO A 241 -0.57 0.65 -21.34
N LEU A 242 -0.41 0.70 -22.66
CA LEU A 242 -0.12 1.95 -23.40
C LEU A 242 -1.31 2.91 -23.45
N GLU A 243 -2.52 2.38 -23.62
CA GLU A 243 -3.75 3.17 -23.60
C GLU A 243 -4.27 3.30 -22.16
N ASP A 244 -4.76 4.50 -21.82
CA ASP A 244 -5.62 4.67 -20.65
C ASP A 244 -6.85 3.81 -20.89
N SER A 245 -6.86 2.62 -20.30
CA SER A 245 -7.98 1.71 -20.42
C SER A 245 -9.21 2.33 -19.73
N ASN A 246 -9.92 3.18 -20.47
CA ASN A 246 -11.36 3.37 -20.26
C ASN A 246 -12.15 2.08 -20.58
N SER A 247 -11.46 0.99 -20.91
CA SER A 247 -11.98 -0.37 -21.00
C SER A 247 -11.24 -1.33 -20.07
N THR A 248 -11.88 -1.64 -18.93
CA THR A 248 -11.99 -3.02 -18.43
C THR A 248 -10.70 -3.83 -18.29
N SER A 249 -9.93 -3.54 -17.25
CA SER A 249 -9.36 -4.62 -16.43
C SER A 249 -10.26 -4.80 -15.22
N GLU A 250 -11.49 -5.30 -15.44
CA GLU A 250 -12.17 -5.99 -14.35
C GLU A 250 -11.26 -7.15 -13.98
N VAL A 251 -10.80 -7.17 -12.73
CA VAL A 251 -10.17 -8.36 -12.16
C VAL A 251 -11.25 -9.45 -12.21
N VAL A 252 -11.17 -10.32 -13.21
CA VAL A 252 -11.98 -11.52 -13.26
C VAL A 252 -11.45 -12.45 -12.18
N ILE A 253 -11.95 -12.29 -10.95
CA ILE A 253 -11.77 -13.29 -9.92
C ILE A 253 -12.46 -14.55 -10.42
N LYS A 254 -11.70 -15.49 -10.98
CA LYS A 254 -12.17 -16.85 -11.21
C LYS A 254 -12.54 -17.44 -9.85
N THR A 255 -13.81 -17.33 -9.51
CA THR A 255 -14.41 -18.08 -8.40
C THR A 255 -14.58 -19.50 -8.90
N GLU A 256 -13.49 -20.26 -8.97
CA GLU A 256 -13.58 -21.71 -9.20
C GLU A 256 -14.18 -22.36 -7.95
N SER A 257 -15.51 -22.55 -8.02
CA SER A 257 -16.26 -23.69 -7.48
C SER A 257 -15.70 -24.36 -6.22
N LEU A 258 -16.08 -23.85 -5.05
CA LEU A 258 -16.30 -24.66 -3.84
C LEU A 258 -17.79 -24.64 -3.47
N ILE A 259 -18.66 -24.88 -4.45
CA ILE A 259 -20.05 -25.26 -4.19
C ILE A 259 -20.41 -26.38 -5.14
N GLU A 260 -19.94 -27.59 -4.84
CA GLU A 260 -20.76 -28.75 -5.16
C GLU A 260 -20.52 -29.85 -4.13
N SER A 261 -21.63 -30.35 -3.60
CA SER A 261 -21.78 -31.53 -2.72
C SER A 261 -21.70 -31.31 -1.21
N ALA A 262 -22.77 -30.75 -0.63
CA ALA A 262 -23.49 -31.44 0.47
C ALA A 262 -24.86 -30.77 0.70
N THR A 263 -25.86 -31.27 -0.04
CA THR A 263 -27.27 -31.45 0.37
C THR A 263 -27.87 -30.50 1.41
N ILE A 264 -28.75 -29.64 0.88
CA ILE A 264 -29.85 -28.96 1.55
C ILE A 264 -30.71 -29.98 2.33
N ASN A 265 -30.78 -29.84 3.66
CA ASN A 265 -31.94 -30.29 4.44
C ASN A 265 -32.62 -29.04 5.01
N TYR A 266 -33.72 -28.65 4.38
CA TYR A 266 -34.68 -27.70 4.94
C TYR A 266 -35.32 -28.32 6.18
N VAL A 267 -34.96 -27.84 7.37
CA VAL A 267 -35.85 -27.90 8.54
C VAL A 267 -36.16 -26.47 8.94
N ASN A 268 -37.38 -26.07 8.62
CA ASN A 268 -38.05 -24.86 9.08
C ASN A 268 -37.98 -24.73 10.60
N ILE A 269 -37.42 -23.62 11.10
CA ILE A 269 -37.83 -23.06 12.39
C ILE A 269 -38.06 -21.56 12.16
N PHE A 270 -39.33 -21.20 12.02
CA PHE A 270 -39.83 -19.82 12.04
C PHE A 270 -39.48 -19.13 13.38
N PRO A 271 -39.13 -17.84 13.40
CA PRO A 271 -39.06 -17.07 14.63
C PRO A 271 -40.48 -16.70 15.08
N ILE A 272 -40.94 -17.29 16.19
CA ILE A 272 -42.11 -16.83 16.93
C ILE A 272 -41.73 -15.52 17.61
N SER A 273 -42.17 -14.41 17.04
CA SER A 273 -42.23 -13.11 17.70
C SER A 273 -43.51 -12.47 17.21
N ILE A 274 -44.33 -11.98 18.14
CA ILE A 274 -45.69 -11.43 18.00
C ILE A 274 -46.76 -12.41 18.52
N ILE A 275 -47.64 -11.88 19.38
CA ILE A 275 -48.73 -12.51 20.15
C ILE A 275 -48.34 -13.03 21.54
N LEU A 276 -48.10 -12.10 22.47
CA LEU A 276 -48.57 -12.19 23.87
C LEU A 276 -48.53 -10.80 24.53
N GLY A 277 -49.12 -9.82 23.83
CA GLY A 277 -49.48 -8.50 24.35
C GLY A 277 -50.99 -8.38 24.51
N CYS A 278 -51.64 -9.37 25.14
CA CYS A 278 -53.09 -9.42 25.38
C CYS A 278 -53.47 -10.15 26.69
N PHE A 279 -52.65 -10.06 27.74
CA PHE A 279 -53.07 -10.45 29.09
C PHE A 279 -52.65 -9.41 30.12
N TYR A 280 -53.13 -8.19 29.92
CA TYR A 280 -53.43 -7.30 31.02
C TYR A 280 -54.61 -6.43 30.58
N ILE A 281 -55.66 -6.44 31.42
CA ILE A 281 -56.84 -5.56 31.45
C ILE A 281 -58.15 -6.20 30.90
N PHE A 282 -59.07 -6.44 31.86
CA PHE A 282 -60.49 -6.85 31.81
C PHE A 282 -60.84 -8.35 31.78
N SER A 283 -61.04 -8.98 32.95
CA SER A 283 -62.33 -9.00 33.66
C SER A 283 -62.40 -10.15 34.69
N THR A 284 -62.83 -9.78 35.91
CA THR A 284 -63.11 -10.58 37.14
C THR A 284 -61.98 -11.32 37.82
#